data_AF-A0A350FYH5-F1
#
_entry.id   AF-A0A350FYH5-F1
#
_cell.length_a   1.000
_cell.length_b   1.000
_cell.length_c   1.000
_cell.angle_alpha   90.00
_cell.angle_beta   90.00
_cell.angle_gamma   90.00
#
_symmetry.space_group_name_H-M   'P 1'
#
loop_
_entity.id
_entity.type
_entity.pdbx_description
1 polymer ?
#
loop_
_entity_poly.entity_id
_entity_poly.type
_entity_poly.pdbx_seq_one_letter_code
_entity_poly.pdbx_strand_id
1 'polypeptide(L)'
;MIGSDKRSGTSFRTDTMVVAILRPSEGQVSLISIPRDLWVFIPGWENNRVNTAYQHGISTNYPGGGPGLLKDTIQYNLGIRIDHTAMVDFDGFRQIVDTLGGVDIPVSCAYTDWRLIDPSYNPEIEENWFLYTVNPGVIHMDGDLALWYARSRQKSSDFDRGRRQQEVLRAIFTQVLQTGTLTRIPELYGNVKDNVETDLGLTDILQLSLYAPKMTNADIRSYYLRPPYVNSWITSGGAYVLSPDQALLSQLLTEALSPSTRTVQRQT
;
A
#
# COMPACT_ATOMS: atom_id res chain seq x y z
N MET A 1 1.40 -3.16 4.75
CA MET A 1 1.87 -3.46 3.39
C MET A 1 2.86 -2.40 2.95
N ILE A 2 3.94 -2.87 2.36
CA ILE A 2 5.11 -2.10 1.97
C ILE A 2 5.31 -2.37 0.47
N GLY A 3 5.32 -1.33 -0.35
CA GLY A 3 5.70 -1.44 -1.76
C GLY A 3 7.13 -0.92 -1.93
N SER A 4 8.00 -1.73 -2.56
CA SER A 4 9.40 -1.37 -2.80
C SER A 4 9.75 -1.37 -4.29
N ASP A 5 10.42 -0.33 -4.77
CA ASP A 5 11.08 -0.31 -6.09
C ASP A 5 12.44 -1.04 -5.98
N LYS A 6 12.40 -2.35 -5.71
CA LYS A 6 13.60 -3.19 -5.67
C LYS A 6 14.12 -3.36 -7.10
N ARG A 7 15.04 -2.48 -7.52
CA ARG A 7 15.90 -2.71 -8.70
C ARG A 7 17.16 -3.44 -8.23
N SER A 8 17.65 -4.35 -9.07
CA SER A 8 18.89 -5.12 -8.83
C SER A 8 20.08 -4.18 -8.51
N GLY A 9 20.40 -4.05 -7.21
CA GLY A 9 21.55 -3.31 -6.65
C GLY A 9 21.41 -1.78 -6.75
N THR A 10 21.03 -1.01 -5.72
CA THR A 10 21.86 -0.74 -4.52
C THR A 10 21.14 0.23 -3.55
N SER A 11 19.82 0.42 -3.66
CA SER A 11 19.08 1.29 -2.73
C SER A 11 17.62 0.88 -2.61
N PHE A 12 17.19 0.52 -1.40
CA PHE A 12 15.81 0.14 -1.10
C PHE A 12 15.11 1.32 -0.46
N ARG A 13 14.10 1.88 -1.14
CA ARG A 13 13.21 2.87 -0.55
C ARG A 13 11.79 2.34 -0.56
N THR A 14 11.16 2.38 0.61
CA THR A 14 9.73 2.08 0.73
C THR A 14 8.95 3.30 0.28
N ASP A 15 8.56 3.33 -0.99
CA ASP A 15 7.82 4.46 -1.56
C ASP A 15 6.31 4.38 -1.30
N THR A 16 5.84 3.24 -0.76
CA THR A 16 4.43 2.97 -0.49
C THR A 16 4.26 2.27 0.85
N MET A 17 3.50 2.87 1.75
CA MET A 17 3.13 2.28 3.03
C MET A 17 1.63 2.38 3.24
N VAL A 18 0.99 1.22 3.36
CA VAL A 18 -0.43 1.12 3.71
C VAL A 18 -0.56 0.25 4.94
N VAL A 19 -1.13 0.81 6.00
CA VAL A 19 -1.53 0.05 7.19
C VAL A 19 -2.94 -0.47 6.96
N ALA A 20 -3.10 -1.79 7.06
CA ALA A 20 -4.41 -2.44 7.01
C ALA A 20 -4.76 -2.91 8.42
N ILE A 21 -5.86 -2.40 8.97
CA ILE A 21 -6.39 -2.79 10.27
C ILE A 21 -7.62 -3.65 10.01
N LEU A 22 -7.48 -4.95 10.29
CA LEU A 22 -8.56 -5.92 10.14
C LEU A 22 -9.33 -6.00 11.44
N ARG A 23 -10.66 -5.90 11.35
CA ARG A 23 -11.60 -6.07 12.46
C ARG A 23 -12.59 -7.18 12.11
N PRO A 24 -12.20 -8.45 12.30
CA PRO A 24 -13.01 -9.58 11.87
C PRO A 24 -14.36 -9.69 12.60
N SER A 25 -14.43 -9.32 13.87
CA SER A 25 -15.65 -9.32 14.70
C SER A 25 -16.70 -8.33 14.20
N GLU A 26 -16.27 -7.16 13.75
CA GLU A 26 -17.11 -6.08 13.22
C GLU A 26 -17.30 -6.18 11.71
N GLY A 27 -16.54 -7.05 11.04
CA GLY A 27 -16.53 -7.21 9.59
C GLY A 27 -16.03 -5.95 8.88
N GLN A 28 -14.97 -5.30 9.39
CA GLN A 28 -14.45 -4.03 8.85
C GLN A 28 -12.96 -4.07 8.57
N VAL A 29 -12.51 -3.32 7.56
CA VAL A 29 -11.09 -3.00 7.34
C VAL A 29 -10.92 -1.49 7.33
N SER A 30 -9.89 -0.98 8.01
CA SER A 30 -9.38 0.38 7.77
C SER A 30 -8.04 0.31 7.05
N LEU A 31 -7.92 1.03 5.94
CA LEU A 31 -6.68 1.24 5.21
C LEU A 31 -6.17 2.65 5.47
N ILE A 32 -4.95 2.80 5.96
CA ILE A 32 -4.31 4.08 6.20
C ILE A 32 -3.07 4.19 5.31
N SER A 33 -3.09 5.10 4.34
CA SER A 33 -1.91 5.40 3.52
C SER A 33 -1.01 6.38 4.25
N ILE A 34 0.24 5.97 4.47
CA ILE A 34 1.31 6.77 5.06
C ILE A 34 2.20 7.29 3.91
N PRO A 35 2.29 8.61 3.69
CA PRO A 35 3.15 9.16 2.66
C PRO A 35 4.61 8.92 3.03
N ARG A 36 5.44 8.60 2.04
CA ARG A 36 6.85 8.25 2.23
C ARG A 36 7.68 9.38 2.87
N ASP A 37 7.27 10.63 2.63
CA ASP A 37 7.96 11.83 3.06
C ASP A 37 7.47 12.33 4.45
N LEU A 38 6.66 11.53 5.16
CA LEU A 38 6.24 11.83 6.53
C LEU A 38 7.47 11.96 7.44
N TRP A 39 7.61 13.12 8.08
CA TRP A 39 8.70 13.44 9.00
C TRP A 39 8.37 12.92 10.39
N VAL A 40 9.15 11.95 10.86
CA VAL A 40 8.90 11.18 12.08
C VAL A 40 10.18 10.90 12.83
N PHE A 41 10.06 10.65 14.13
CA PHE A 41 11.17 10.18 14.94
C PHE A 41 11.44 8.69 14.65
N ILE A 42 12.68 8.34 14.28
CA ILE A 42 13.07 6.94 14.07
C ILE A 42 13.80 6.46 15.33
N PRO A 43 13.29 5.45 16.06
CA PRO A 43 13.93 4.97 17.30
C PRO A 43 15.41 4.59 17.10
N GLY A 44 16.27 5.07 17.98
CA GLY A 44 17.74 4.88 17.88
C GLY A 44 18.43 5.81 16.88
N TRP A 45 17.68 6.74 16.27
CA TRP A 45 18.16 7.74 15.33
C TRP A 45 17.54 9.12 15.66
N GLU A 46 17.55 10.04 14.70
CA GLU A 46 16.88 11.33 14.78
C GLU A 46 15.59 11.35 13.95
N ASN A 47 14.97 12.52 13.86
CA ASN A 47 13.86 12.70 12.94
C ASN A 47 14.33 12.56 11.49
N ASN A 48 13.61 11.77 10.71
CA ASN A 48 13.83 11.63 9.28
C ASN A 48 12.51 11.33 8.56
N ARG A 49 12.56 11.19 7.23
CA ARG A 49 11.43 10.66 6.46
C ARG A 49 11.21 9.20 6.79
N VAL A 50 9.96 8.81 7.01
CA VAL A 50 9.56 7.46 7.41
C VAL A 50 10.07 6.37 6.45
N ASN A 51 10.21 6.67 5.15
CA ASN A 51 10.71 5.70 4.17
C ASN A 51 12.18 5.30 4.37
N THR A 52 12.94 6.05 5.17
CA THR A 52 14.33 5.73 5.52
C THR A 52 14.43 4.70 6.63
N ALA A 53 13.40 4.53 7.47
CA ALA A 53 13.41 3.63 8.62
C ALA A 53 13.73 2.18 8.21
N TYR A 54 13.18 1.71 7.10
CA TYR A 54 13.46 0.37 6.57
C TYR A 54 14.95 0.17 6.25
N GLN A 55 15.54 1.13 5.53
CA GLN A 55 16.95 1.06 5.15
C GLN A 55 17.87 1.16 6.37
N HIS A 56 17.54 2.03 7.33
CA HIS A 56 18.26 2.15 8.59
C HIS A 56 18.22 0.85 9.41
N GLY A 57 17.07 0.17 9.45
CA GLY A 57 16.92 -1.11 10.16
C GLY A 57 17.80 -2.21 9.57
N ILE A 58 17.93 -2.24 8.23
CA ILE A 58 18.86 -3.16 7.55
C ILE A 58 20.32 -2.79 7.85
N SER A 59 20.71 -1.54 7.65
CA SER A 59 22.11 -1.12 7.73
C SER A 59 22.70 -1.22 9.15
N THR A 60 21.85 -1.16 10.18
CA THR A 60 22.26 -1.28 11.58
C THR A 60 22.02 -2.65 12.19
N ASN A 61 21.52 -3.61 11.41
CA ASN A 61 21.16 -4.94 11.91
C ASN A 61 20.21 -4.85 13.12
N TYR A 62 19.21 -3.98 13.02
CA TYR A 62 18.22 -3.76 14.07
C TYR A 62 17.44 -5.06 14.35
N PRO A 63 16.97 -5.32 15.59
CA PRO A 63 16.13 -6.49 15.86
C PRO A 63 14.90 -6.53 14.94
N GLY A 64 14.79 -7.56 14.11
CA GLY A 64 13.74 -7.66 13.08
C GLY A 64 14.04 -6.91 11.77
N GLY A 65 15.27 -6.42 11.59
CA GLY A 65 15.77 -5.79 10.37
C GLY A 65 15.03 -4.50 9.98
N GLY A 66 14.90 -4.26 8.67
CA GLY A 66 14.13 -3.15 8.11
C GLY A 66 12.66 -3.13 8.54
N PRO A 67 11.93 -4.26 8.46
CA PRO A 67 10.56 -4.34 8.96
C PRO A 67 10.45 -4.00 10.44
N GLY A 68 11.35 -4.51 11.29
CA GLY A 68 11.36 -4.27 12.73
C GLY A 68 11.43 -2.78 13.09
N LEU A 69 12.42 -2.06 12.55
CA LEU A 69 12.56 -0.63 12.82
C LEU A 69 11.38 0.19 12.27
N LEU A 70 10.82 -0.20 11.13
CA LEU A 70 9.65 0.47 10.57
C LEU A 70 8.40 0.25 11.44
N LYS A 71 8.18 -0.97 11.97
CA LYS A 71 7.09 -1.26 12.93
C LYS A 71 7.21 -0.37 14.16
N ASP A 72 8.40 -0.27 14.76
CA ASP A 72 8.65 0.56 15.94
C ASP A 72 8.49 2.06 15.64
N THR A 73 8.92 2.51 14.46
CA THR A 73 8.73 3.89 13.99
C THR A 73 7.25 4.23 13.88
N ILE A 74 6.45 3.36 13.26
CA ILE A 74 5.00 3.55 13.14
C ILE A 74 4.34 3.54 14.52
N GLN A 75 4.72 2.62 15.39
CA GLN A 75 4.17 2.52 16.74
C GLN A 75 4.48 3.77 17.57
N TYR A 76 5.72 4.26 17.53
CA TYR A 76 6.13 5.43 18.31
C TYR A 76 5.41 6.70 17.87
N ASN A 77 5.28 6.93 16.56
CA ASN A 77 4.76 8.20 16.03
C ASN A 77 3.24 8.20 15.84
N LEU A 78 2.64 7.06 15.52
CA LEU A 78 1.21 6.95 15.21
C LEU A 78 0.44 6.15 16.26
N GLY A 79 1.10 5.55 17.25
CA GLY A 79 0.45 4.70 18.26
C GLY A 79 -0.12 3.40 17.70
N ILE A 80 0.20 3.04 16.45
CA ILE A 80 -0.31 1.84 15.79
C ILE A 80 0.70 0.71 15.98
N ARG A 81 0.29 -0.35 16.69
CA ARG A 81 1.05 -1.60 16.72
C ARG A 81 0.83 -2.36 15.42
N ILE A 82 1.91 -2.73 14.76
CA ILE A 82 1.88 -3.53 13.52
C ILE A 82 2.21 -4.98 13.87
N ASP A 83 1.23 -5.87 13.75
CA ASP A 83 1.43 -7.30 14.02
C ASP A 83 2.24 -7.94 12.89
N HIS A 84 1.81 -7.71 11.66
CA HIS A 84 2.36 -8.35 10.47
C HIS A 84 2.82 -7.36 9.40
N THR A 85 3.83 -7.76 8.63
CA THR A 85 4.32 -7.01 7.47
C THR A 85 4.30 -7.88 6.23
N ALA A 86 3.84 -7.30 5.13
CA ALA A 86 3.98 -7.87 3.80
C ALA A 86 4.60 -6.80 2.90
N MET A 87 5.77 -7.10 2.34
CA MET A 87 6.48 -6.30 1.37
C MET A 87 6.42 -7.00 0.02
N VAL A 88 5.91 -6.29 -0.97
CA VAL A 88 5.67 -6.82 -2.32
C VAL A 88 6.50 -6.00 -3.30
N ASP A 89 7.30 -6.68 -4.11
CA ASP A 89 7.99 -6.05 -5.23
C ASP A 89 7.09 -5.98 -6.48
N PHE A 90 7.63 -5.43 -7.56
CA PHE A 90 6.85 -5.24 -8.79
C PHE A 90 6.50 -6.56 -9.49
N ASP A 91 7.34 -7.58 -9.38
CA ASP A 91 7.12 -8.86 -10.03
C ASP A 91 6.05 -9.64 -9.27
N GLY A 92 6.15 -9.67 -7.94
CA GLY A 92 5.12 -10.22 -7.06
C GLY A 92 3.78 -9.53 -7.25
N PHE A 93 3.76 -8.20 -7.38
CA PHE A 93 2.51 -7.46 -7.64
C PHE A 93 1.86 -7.89 -8.96
N ARG A 94 2.63 -7.91 -10.07
CA ARG A 94 2.11 -8.31 -11.38
C ARG A 94 1.55 -9.73 -11.34
N GLN A 95 2.33 -10.65 -10.79
CA GLN A 95 1.95 -12.05 -10.67
C GLN A 95 0.68 -12.26 -9.85
N ILE A 96 0.50 -11.51 -8.74
CA ILE A 96 -0.75 -11.54 -7.96
C ILE A 96 -1.93 -11.16 -8.86
N VAL A 97 -1.86 -10.01 -9.52
CA VAL A 97 -2.96 -9.49 -10.35
C VAL A 97 -3.26 -10.42 -11.53
N ASP A 98 -2.23 -10.92 -12.22
CA ASP A 98 -2.40 -11.82 -13.36
C ASP A 98 -3.00 -13.17 -12.95
N THR A 99 -2.61 -13.71 -11.79
CA THR A 99 -3.20 -14.96 -11.28
C THR A 99 -4.66 -14.79 -10.88
N LEU A 100 -5.08 -13.58 -10.50
CA LEU A 100 -6.48 -13.23 -10.28
C LEU A 100 -7.27 -13.06 -11.59
N GLY A 101 -6.60 -13.14 -12.75
CA GLY A 101 -7.18 -12.88 -14.05
C GLY A 101 -7.42 -11.39 -14.32
N GLY A 102 -6.59 -10.52 -13.75
CA GLY A 102 -6.76 -9.07 -13.80
C GLY A 102 -7.69 -8.52 -12.72
N VAL A 103 -7.80 -7.20 -12.64
CA VAL A 103 -8.63 -6.48 -11.66
C VAL A 103 -9.40 -5.33 -12.31
N ASP A 104 -10.65 -5.13 -11.89
CA ASP A 104 -11.48 -4.01 -12.36
C ASP A 104 -11.30 -2.79 -11.46
N ILE A 105 -10.73 -1.71 -12.01
CA ILE A 105 -10.43 -0.49 -11.27
C ILE A 105 -11.35 0.66 -11.74
N PRO A 106 -12.10 1.30 -10.83
CA PRO A 106 -12.87 2.50 -11.15
C PRO A 106 -11.93 3.71 -11.24
N VAL A 107 -11.56 4.09 -12.47
CA VAL A 107 -10.71 5.25 -12.77
C VAL A 107 -11.57 6.52 -12.77
N SER A 108 -11.28 7.46 -11.86
CA SER A 108 -12.09 8.69 -11.72
C SER A 108 -11.75 9.81 -12.71
N CYS A 109 -10.51 9.86 -13.20
CA CYS A 109 -10.03 10.91 -14.10
C CYS A 109 -8.99 10.34 -15.07
N ALA A 110 -8.76 11.01 -16.20
CA ALA A 110 -7.77 10.57 -17.16
C ALA A 110 -6.35 10.69 -16.57
N TYR A 111 -5.55 9.65 -16.71
CA TYR A 111 -4.13 9.67 -16.33
C TYR A 111 -3.27 9.38 -17.54
N THR A 112 -2.29 10.24 -17.75
CA THR A 112 -1.35 10.15 -18.87
C THR A 112 0.06 10.04 -18.30
N ASP A 113 0.78 8.99 -18.69
CA ASP A 113 2.16 8.75 -18.27
C ASP A 113 2.89 7.83 -19.25
N TRP A 114 4.22 7.80 -19.14
CA TRP A 114 5.04 6.87 -19.89
C TRP A 114 4.80 5.44 -19.43
N ARG A 115 4.60 4.56 -20.39
CA ARG A 115 4.49 3.11 -20.20
C ARG A 115 5.47 2.41 -21.13
N LEU A 116 6.03 1.29 -20.69
CA LEU A 116 6.77 0.41 -21.57
C LEU A 116 5.83 -0.18 -22.62
N ILE A 117 6.29 -0.24 -23.88
CA ILE A 117 5.58 -0.89 -24.98
C ILE A 117 5.32 -2.36 -24.62
N ASP A 118 6.30 -3.02 -24.01
CA ASP A 118 6.19 -4.38 -23.49
C ASP A 118 6.92 -4.47 -22.14
N PRO A 119 6.34 -5.12 -21.11
CA PRO A 119 6.95 -5.26 -19.79
C PRO A 119 8.28 -6.05 -19.79
N SER A 120 8.59 -6.81 -20.85
CA SER A 120 9.87 -7.52 -21.02
C SER A 120 10.99 -6.65 -21.57
N TYR A 121 10.68 -5.44 -22.05
CA TYR A 121 11.67 -4.56 -22.66
C TYR A 121 12.54 -3.86 -21.61
N ASN A 122 13.76 -3.51 -22.01
CA ASN A 122 14.70 -2.81 -21.13
C ASN A 122 14.16 -1.38 -20.84
N PRO A 123 13.89 -1.03 -19.57
CA PRO A 123 13.41 0.29 -19.17
C PRO A 123 14.43 1.43 -19.35
N GLU A 124 15.70 1.11 -19.57
CA GLU A 124 16.77 2.09 -19.80
C GLU A 124 16.81 2.62 -21.24
N ILE A 125 16.09 1.99 -22.16
CA ILE A 125 16.02 2.39 -23.58
C ILE A 125 14.77 3.25 -23.78
N GLU A 126 14.96 4.50 -24.21
CA GLU A 126 13.87 5.49 -24.34
C GLU A 126 12.83 5.08 -25.39
N GLU A 127 13.27 4.44 -26.48
CA GLU A 127 12.43 3.97 -27.58
C GLU A 127 11.46 2.86 -27.16
N ASN A 128 11.69 2.22 -26.01
CA ASN A 128 10.78 1.22 -25.47
C ASN A 128 9.60 1.84 -24.72
N TRP A 129 9.53 3.17 -24.61
CA TRP A 129 8.46 3.87 -23.92
C TRP A 129 7.51 4.56 -24.89
N PHE A 130 6.24 4.58 -24.53
CA PHE A 130 5.22 5.35 -25.22
C PHE A 130 4.32 6.06 -24.23
N LEU A 131 3.72 7.17 -24.66
CA LEU A 131 2.80 7.91 -23.82
C LEU A 131 1.43 7.23 -23.84
N TYR A 132 1.02 6.67 -22.71
CA TYR A 132 -0.26 5.99 -22.56
C TYR A 132 -1.23 6.85 -21.74
N THR A 133 -2.51 6.83 -22.11
CA THR A 133 -3.58 7.50 -21.35
C THR A 133 -4.69 6.51 -21.02
N VAL A 134 -4.97 6.34 -19.73
CA VAL A 134 -6.18 5.66 -19.26
C VAL A 134 -7.28 6.70 -19.06
N ASN A 135 -8.46 6.43 -19.59
CA ASN A 135 -9.62 7.32 -19.48
C ASN A 135 -10.49 6.96 -18.26
N PRO A 136 -11.35 7.88 -17.78
CA PRO A 136 -12.28 7.58 -16.70
C PRO A 136 -13.24 6.45 -17.06
N GLY A 137 -13.56 5.58 -16.09
CA GLY A 137 -14.43 4.42 -16.27
C GLY A 137 -14.00 3.24 -15.40
N VAL A 138 -14.75 2.13 -15.46
CA VAL A 138 -14.30 0.86 -14.88
C VAL A 138 -13.42 0.18 -15.92
N ILE A 139 -12.13 0.08 -15.62
CA ILE A 139 -11.14 -0.47 -16.54
C ILE A 139 -10.62 -1.77 -15.97
N HIS A 140 -10.71 -2.83 -16.76
CA HIS A 140 -10.07 -4.10 -16.45
C HIS A 140 -8.56 -3.97 -16.71
N MET A 141 -7.75 -4.24 -15.69
CA MET A 141 -6.30 -4.09 -15.73
C MET A 141 -5.61 -5.41 -15.41
N ASP A 142 -4.68 -5.81 -16.28
CA ASP A 142 -3.70 -6.86 -16.00
C ASP A 142 -2.62 -6.36 -15.03
N GLY A 143 -1.68 -7.23 -14.65
CA GLY A 143 -0.64 -6.89 -13.69
C GLY A 143 0.23 -5.72 -14.13
N ASP A 144 0.58 -5.65 -15.41
CA ASP A 144 1.39 -4.54 -15.94
C ASP A 144 0.63 -3.22 -15.91
N LEU A 145 -0.60 -3.18 -16.42
CA LEU A 145 -1.41 -1.96 -16.45
C LEU A 145 -1.79 -1.50 -15.04
N ALA A 146 -2.10 -2.43 -14.13
CA ALA A 146 -2.39 -2.12 -12.73
C ALA A 146 -1.16 -1.56 -12.00
N LEU A 147 0.04 -2.11 -12.28
CA LEU A 147 1.29 -1.60 -11.72
C LEU A 147 1.60 -0.20 -12.25
N TRP A 148 1.46 0.01 -13.56
CA TRP A 148 1.59 1.31 -14.19
C TRP A 148 0.63 2.32 -13.56
N TYR A 149 -0.64 1.93 -13.39
CA TYR A 149 -1.67 2.77 -12.78
C TYR A 149 -1.32 3.16 -11.33
N ALA A 150 -0.84 2.22 -10.53
CA ALA A 150 -0.41 2.45 -9.14
C ALA A 150 0.84 3.36 -9.04
N ARG A 151 1.69 3.38 -10.08
CA ARG A 151 2.99 4.07 -10.07
C ARG A 151 3.01 5.41 -10.80
N SER A 152 2.08 5.67 -11.73
CA SER A 152 2.11 6.89 -12.56
C SER A 152 2.25 8.17 -11.71
N ARG A 153 3.04 9.15 -12.17
CA ARG A 153 3.40 10.40 -11.46
C ARG A 153 3.16 11.67 -12.25
N GLN A 154 3.09 11.61 -13.58
CA GLN A 154 3.28 12.80 -14.44
C GLN A 154 2.32 13.97 -14.20
N LYS A 155 1.15 13.74 -13.61
CA LYS A 155 0.18 14.79 -13.27
C LYS A 155 -0.38 14.69 -11.84
N SER A 156 0.30 13.97 -10.96
CA SER A 156 -0.29 13.52 -9.69
C SER A 156 0.62 13.80 -8.49
N SER A 157 0.05 14.29 -7.39
CA SER A 157 0.76 14.43 -6.11
C SER A 157 1.08 13.07 -5.47
N ASP A 158 1.95 13.04 -4.45
CA ASP A 158 2.21 11.82 -3.66
C ASP A 158 0.90 11.24 -3.06
N PHE A 159 -0.04 12.12 -2.72
CA PHE A 159 -1.36 11.75 -2.19
C PHE A 159 -2.23 11.05 -3.24
N ASP A 160 -2.19 11.51 -4.49
CA ASP A 160 -2.91 10.88 -5.59
C ASP A 160 -2.35 9.49 -5.93
N ARG A 161 -1.03 9.28 -5.70
CA ARG A 161 -0.43 7.94 -5.75
C ARG A 161 -0.97 7.05 -4.64
N GLY A 162 -0.97 7.54 -3.40
CA GLY A 162 -1.54 6.82 -2.25
C GLY A 162 -3.02 6.44 -2.44
N ARG A 163 -3.80 7.30 -3.10
CA ARG A 163 -5.19 7.03 -3.47
C ARG A 163 -5.31 5.87 -4.46
N ARG A 164 -4.60 5.92 -5.59
CA ARG A 164 -4.64 4.85 -6.60
C ARG A 164 -4.17 3.51 -6.06
N GLN A 165 -3.18 3.52 -5.17
CA GLN A 165 -2.73 2.31 -4.49
C GLN A 165 -3.84 1.68 -3.65
N GLN A 166 -4.62 2.48 -2.90
CA GLN A 166 -5.80 1.94 -2.21
C GLN A 166 -6.90 1.49 -3.17
N GLU A 167 -7.10 2.18 -4.31
CA GLU A 167 -8.05 1.75 -5.35
C GLU A 167 -7.68 0.37 -5.91
N VAL A 168 -6.40 0.15 -6.21
CA VAL A 168 -5.84 -1.13 -6.65
C VAL A 168 -6.03 -2.21 -5.57
N LEU A 169 -5.71 -1.92 -4.32
CA LEU A 169 -5.88 -2.88 -3.21
C LEU A 169 -7.35 -3.29 -3.02
N ARG A 170 -8.28 -2.35 -3.18
CA ARG A 170 -9.73 -2.63 -3.12
C ARG A 170 -10.18 -3.45 -4.32
N ALA A 171 -9.65 -3.18 -5.50
CA ALA A 171 -9.93 -3.97 -6.70
C ALA A 171 -9.43 -5.42 -6.55
N ILE A 172 -8.20 -5.61 -6.05
CA ILE A 172 -7.65 -6.93 -5.71
C ILE A 172 -8.55 -7.65 -4.70
N PHE A 173 -8.94 -6.97 -3.61
CA PHE A 173 -9.83 -7.56 -2.60
C PHE A 173 -11.18 -7.99 -3.20
N THR A 174 -11.77 -7.13 -4.04
CA THR A 174 -13.04 -7.40 -4.72
C THR A 174 -12.91 -8.61 -5.64
N GLN A 175 -11.83 -8.67 -6.42
CA GLN A 175 -11.55 -9.75 -7.36
C GLN A 175 -11.38 -11.08 -6.63
N VAL A 176 -10.66 -11.11 -5.50
CA VAL A 176 -10.48 -12.31 -4.66
C VAL A 176 -11.84 -12.86 -4.19
N LEU A 177 -12.78 -11.98 -3.83
CA LEU A 177 -14.12 -12.38 -3.39
C LEU A 177 -15.00 -12.91 -4.52
N GLN A 178 -14.92 -12.31 -5.71
CA GLN A 178 -15.79 -12.64 -6.85
C GLN A 178 -15.39 -13.93 -7.56
N THR A 179 -14.10 -14.23 -7.63
CA THR A 179 -13.56 -15.31 -8.47
C THR A 179 -13.50 -16.68 -7.78
N GLY A 180 -14.07 -16.83 -6.59
CA GLY A 180 -13.92 -18.06 -5.79
C GLY A 180 -12.46 -18.37 -5.43
N THR A 181 -11.57 -17.39 -5.57
CA THR A 181 -10.12 -17.51 -5.44
C THR A 181 -9.66 -17.84 -4.03
N LEU A 182 -10.55 -17.75 -3.05
CA LEU A 182 -10.32 -18.30 -1.70
C LEU A 182 -9.83 -19.76 -1.74
N THR A 183 -10.33 -20.55 -2.71
CA THR A 183 -9.90 -21.95 -2.92
C THR A 183 -8.50 -22.07 -3.54
N ARG A 184 -8.03 -21.04 -4.25
CA ARG A 184 -6.71 -20.96 -4.91
C ARG A 184 -5.65 -20.25 -4.08
N ILE A 185 -5.95 -19.87 -2.84
CA ILE A 185 -4.99 -19.22 -1.93
C ILE A 185 -3.69 -20.01 -1.77
N PRO A 186 -3.70 -21.35 -1.61
CA PRO A 186 -2.44 -22.11 -1.49
C PRO A 186 -1.57 -22.02 -2.74
N GLU A 187 -2.17 -22.05 -3.93
CA GLU A 187 -1.49 -21.88 -5.21
C GLU A 187 -0.91 -20.47 -5.34
N LEU A 188 -1.73 -19.44 -5.05
CA LEU A 188 -1.29 -18.04 -5.03
C LEU A 188 -0.11 -17.83 -4.09
N TYR A 189 -0.20 -18.33 -2.86
CA TYR A 189 0.87 -18.23 -1.88
C TYR A 189 2.15 -18.89 -2.39
N GLY A 190 2.04 -20.09 -2.96
CA GLY A 190 3.18 -20.80 -3.54
C GLY A 190 3.85 -20.04 -4.69
N ASN A 191 3.05 -19.34 -5.51
CA ASN A 191 3.53 -18.59 -6.67
C ASN A 191 4.23 -17.27 -6.28
N VAL A 192 3.77 -16.60 -5.21
CA VAL A 192 4.21 -15.23 -4.88
C VAL A 192 5.17 -15.17 -3.70
N LYS A 193 5.31 -16.23 -2.91
CA LYS A 193 6.16 -16.25 -1.70
C LYS A 193 7.60 -15.81 -1.94
N ASP A 194 8.14 -16.04 -3.14
CA ASP A 194 9.54 -15.70 -3.45
C ASP A 194 9.70 -14.21 -3.79
N ASN A 195 8.60 -13.54 -4.15
CA ASN A 195 8.52 -12.11 -4.50
C ASN A 195 7.81 -11.27 -3.41
N VAL A 196 7.39 -11.91 -2.31
CA VAL A 196 6.71 -11.28 -1.18
C VAL A 196 7.44 -11.60 0.11
N GLU A 197 8.10 -10.60 0.68
CA GLU A 197 8.72 -10.70 2.00
C GLU A 197 7.64 -10.46 3.07
N THR A 198 7.25 -11.51 3.79
CA THR A 198 6.16 -11.45 4.78
C THR A 198 6.42 -12.34 5.98
N ASP A 199 5.92 -11.93 7.14
CA ASP A 199 5.87 -12.74 8.37
C ASP A 199 4.56 -13.52 8.53
N LEU A 200 3.64 -13.41 7.56
CA LEU A 200 2.42 -14.21 7.47
C LEU A 200 2.69 -15.57 6.80
N GLY A 201 2.41 -16.65 7.52
CA GLY A 201 2.38 -17.99 6.95
C GLY A 201 1.11 -18.24 6.13
N LEU A 202 1.11 -19.33 5.35
CA LEU A 202 -0.08 -19.78 4.62
C LEU A 202 -1.28 -19.98 5.56
N THR A 203 -1.06 -20.53 6.75
CA THR A 203 -2.12 -20.74 7.75
C THR A 203 -2.74 -19.42 8.22
N ASP A 204 -1.94 -18.38 8.44
CA ASP A 204 -2.44 -17.05 8.84
C ASP A 204 -3.31 -16.46 7.73
N ILE A 205 -2.85 -16.54 6.48
CA ILE A 205 -3.61 -16.07 5.31
C ILE A 205 -4.92 -16.84 5.16
N LEU A 206 -4.90 -18.16 5.34
CA LEU A 206 -6.12 -18.99 5.30
C LEU A 206 -7.09 -18.64 6.43
N GLN A 207 -6.60 -18.34 7.63
CA GLN A 207 -7.47 -17.90 8.73
C GLN A 207 -8.10 -16.54 8.43
N LEU A 208 -7.33 -15.60 7.91
CA LEU A 208 -7.83 -14.28 7.50
C LEU A 208 -8.85 -14.39 6.36
N SER A 209 -8.65 -15.33 5.43
CA SER A 209 -9.51 -15.50 4.26
C SER A 209 -10.93 -15.97 4.62
N LEU A 210 -11.11 -16.65 5.76
CA LEU A 210 -12.43 -17.06 6.28
C LEU A 210 -13.34 -15.87 6.61
N TYR A 211 -12.76 -14.70 6.89
CA TYR A 211 -13.52 -13.49 7.19
C TYR A 211 -13.88 -12.69 5.93
N ALA A 212 -13.13 -12.89 4.84
CA ALA A 212 -13.28 -12.11 3.61
C ALA A 212 -14.70 -12.17 3.01
N PRO A 213 -15.42 -13.32 2.94
CA PRO A 213 -16.78 -13.39 2.39
C PRO A 213 -17.83 -12.55 3.13
N LYS A 214 -17.58 -12.20 4.40
CA LYS A 214 -18.50 -11.38 5.19
C LYS A 214 -18.35 -9.89 4.91
N MET A 215 -17.40 -9.52 4.06
CA MET A 215 -17.00 -8.15 3.82
C MET A 215 -17.30 -7.74 2.39
N THR A 216 -17.60 -6.48 2.23
CA THR A 216 -17.80 -5.81 0.95
C THR A 216 -16.92 -4.57 0.87
N ASN A 217 -16.85 -3.95 -0.30
CA ASN A 217 -16.18 -2.66 -0.43
C ASN A 217 -16.74 -1.58 0.53
N ALA A 218 -18.00 -1.67 0.92
CA ALA A 218 -18.59 -0.73 1.88
C ALA A 218 -17.99 -0.86 3.29
N ASP A 219 -17.31 -1.97 3.56
CA ASP A 219 -16.71 -2.28 4.86
C ASP A 219 -15.22 -1.91 4.92
N ILE A 220 -14.65 -1.47 3.79
CA ILE A 220 -13.28 -0.96 3.69
C ILE A 220 -13.31 0.57 3.79
N ARG A 221 -12.78 1.10 4.90
CA ARG A 221 -12.59 2.54 5.13
C ARG A 221 -11.19 2.94 4.70
N SER A 222 -11.09 4.05 3.99
CA SER A 222 -9.85 4.52 3.36
C SER A 222 -9.44 5.87 3.94
N TYR A 223 -8.25 5.92 4.53
CA TYR A 223 -7.67 7.09 5.17
C TYR A 223 -6.35 7.46 4.50
N TYR A 224 -6.12 8.76 4.38
CA TYR A 224 -4.95 9.33 3.71
C TYR A 224 -4.34 10.41 4.59
N LEU A 225 -3.07 10.25 4.94
CA LEU A 225 -2.28 11.26 5.63
C LEU A 225 -1.87 12.35 4.64
N ARG A 226 -2.75 13.33 4.44
CA ARG A 226 -2.62 14.48 3.52
C ARG A 226 -3.06 15.77 4.22
N PRO A 227 -2.79 16.97 3.67
CA PRO A 227 -3.33 18.21 4.23
C PRO A 227 -4.85 18.09 4.47
N PRO A 228 -5.36 18.51 5.65
CA PRO A 228 -4.67 19.30 6.69
C PRO A 228 -3.91 18.48 7.75
N TYR A 229 -3.92 17.13 7.70
CA TYR A 229 -3.27 16.27 8.71
C TYR A 229 -1.74 16.35 8.69
N VAL A 230 -1.17 16.79 7.57
CA VAL A 230 0.27 17.00 7.39
C VAL A 230 0.52 18.32 6.69
N ASN A 231 1.60 18.99 7.06
CA ASN A 231 2.05 20.25 6.49
C ASN A 231 3.40 20.05 5.79
N SER A 232 3.50 20.56 4.56
CA SER A 232 4.74 20.47 3.79
C SER A 232 5.74 21.53 4.23
N TRP A 233 7.00 21.14 4.42
CA TRP A 233 8.10 22.06 4.66
C TRP A 233 9.40 21.53 4.04
N ILE A 234 10.42 22.39 3.97
CA ILE A 234 11.75 22.04 3.48
C ILE A 234 12.71 22.13 4.67
N THR A 235 13.41 21.03 4.94
CA THR A 235 14.44 20.99 5.99
C THR A 235 15.61 21.92 5.66
N SER A 236 16.44 22.27 6.64
CA SER A 236 17.69 23.01 6.42
C SER A 236 18.63 22.32 5.42
N GLY A 237 18.54 20.99 5.29
CA GLY A 237 19.26 20.18 4.30
C GLY A 237 18.61 20.11 2.90
N GLY A 238 17.55 20.88 2.63
CA GLY A 238 16.91 20.95 1.32
C GLY A 238 15.94 19.82 0.99
N ALA A 239 15.70 18.88 1.91
CA ALA A 239 14.74 17.80 1.70
C ALA A 239 13.30 18.28 1.91
N TYR A 240 12.42 17.97 0.96
CA TYR A 240 10.97 18.13 1.10
C TYR A 240 10.40 17.06 2.03
N VAL A 241 9.61 17.48 3.01
CA VAL A 241 9.12 16.63 4.10
C VAL A 241 7.70 17.04 4.51
N LEU A 242 6.95 16.10 5.06
CA LEU A 242 5.58 16.28 5.54
C LEU A 242 5.57 16.18 7.07
N SER A 243 5.43 17.31 7.76
CA SER A 243 5.31 17.33 9.22
C SER A 243 3.88 17.02 9.64
N PRO A 244 3.62 16.05 10.53
CA PRO A 244 2.29 15.79 11.04
C PRO A 244 1.77 16.95 11.91
N ASP A 245 0.51 17.33 11.73
CA ASP A 245 -0.24 18.12 12.71
C ASP A 245 -0.77 17.15 13.76
N GLN A 246 -0.20 17.17 14.97
CA GLN A 246 -0.51 16.16 15.99
C GLN A 246 -1.98 16.16 16.41
N ALA A 247 -2.64 17.32 16.45
CA ALA A 247 -4.03 17.41 16.86
C ALA A 247 -4.93 16.76 15.80
N LEU A 248 -4.77 17.15 14.53
CA LEU A 248 -5.57 16.60 13.44
C LEU A 248 -5.23 15.12 13.17
N LEU A 249 -3.97 14.75 13.27
CA LEU A 249 -3.50 13.38 13.13
C LEU A 249 -4.14 12.47 14.17
N SER A 250 -4.14 12.88 15.44
CA SER A 250 -4.76 12.10 16.52
C SER A 250 -6.25 11.85 16.30
N GLN A 251 -6.97 12.83 15.74
CA GLN A 251 -8.38 12.68 15.36
C GLN A 251 -8.57 11.66 14.23
N LEU A 252 -7.78 11.79 13.16
CA LEU A 252 -7.80 10.84 12.03
C LEU A 252 -7.51 9.42 12.50
N LEU A 253 -6.49 9.24 13.33
CA LEU A 253 -6.10 7.94 13.87
C LEU A 253 -7.17 7.38 14.78
N THR A 254 -7.76 8.19 15.67
CA THR A 254 -8.87 7.76 16.53
C THR A 254 -10.05 7.27 15.69
N GLU A 255 -10.40 7.98 14.62
CA GLU A 255 -11.48 7.59 13.73
C GLU A 255 -11.18 6.30 12.96
N ALA A 256 -9.94 6.17 12.45
CA ALA A 256 -9.50 5.02 11.67
C ALA A 256 -9.35 3.75 12.53
N LEU A 257 -8.89 3.90 13.77
CA LEU A 257 -8.71 2.85 14.75
C LEU A 257 -10.02 2.46 15.46
N SER A 258 -11.02 3.33 15.46
CA SER A 258 -12.34 3.00 16.02
C SER A 258 -13.19 2.20 15.03
N PRO A 259 -13.99 1.22 15.51
CA PRO A 259 -15.01 0.60 14.67
C PRO A 259 -15.99 1.67 14.20
N SER A 260 -16.48 1.56 12.96
CA SER A 260 -17.50 2.49 12.50
C SER A 260 -18.78 2.26 13.30
N THR A 261 -19.42 3.33 13.76
CA THR A 261 -20.81 3.29 14.25
C THR A 261 -21.73 3.06 13.07
N ARG A 262 -21.74 1.86 12.48
CA ARG A 262 -22.80 1.50 11.56
C ARG A 262 -24.03 1.36 12.45
N THR A 263 -24.91 2.36 12.39
CA THR A 263 -26.23 2.27 13.02
C THR A 263 -26.81 0.92 12.65
N VAL A 264 -27.18 0.14 13.66
CA VAL A 264 -27.96 -1.09 13.53
C VAL A 264 -29.32 -0.69 12.94
N GLN A 265 -29.37 -0.42 11.64
CA GLN A 265 -30.57 -0.31 10.82
C GLN A 265 -30.55 -1.45 9.82
N ARG A 266 -30.53 -2.67 10.36
CA ARG A 266 -31.05 -3.87 9.68
C ARG A 266 -31.92 -4.63 10.68
N GLN A 267 -32.98 -3.98 11.15
CA GLN A 267 -34.17 -4.64 11.69
C GLN A 267 -35.37 -3.71 11.46
N THR A 268 -36.09 -3.93 10.36
CA THR A 268 -37.52 -4.30 10.30
C THR A 268 -37.84 -4.65 8.86
#